data_AF-A0A3C2A7U6-F1
#
_entry.id   AF-A0A3C2A7U6-F1
#
_cell.length_a   1.000
_cell.length_b   1.000
_cell.length_c   1.000
_cell.angle_alpha   90.00
_cell.angle_beta   90.00
_cell.angle_gamma   90.00
#
_symmetry.space_group_name_H-M   'P 1'
#
loop_
_entity.id
_entity.type
_entity.pdbx_description
1 polymer ?
#
loop_
_entity_poly.entity_id
_entity_poly.type
_entity_poly.pdbx_seq_one_letter_code
_entity_poly.pdbx_strand_id
1 'polypeptide(L)'
;MSYQEFIIAFETLISGFAAARFFQGWGEMIKYRRKFSYYWGHTLTTLVAFFILIQQWWGAFGRPMAIVHNIWDFTFLLTIPAIFYFMSVQFFPNYRGQTVVLRHYFQKNLRIYGLYFFLYFFILTMRYIYYDLPMWDERGLTRAAGLVFSLAMIITNSRRLTEVIMVISGSMVIWFFSVVEPPEVQDLYIPSPGTPTEIRRDTTQPAMQNP
;
A
#
# COMPACT_ATOMS: atom_id res chain seq x y z
N MET A 1 -3.12 -27.53 9.21
CA MET A 1 -3.01 -26.13 8.81
C MET A 1 -3.71 -25.30 9.87
N SER A 2 -3.01 -24.37 10.52
CA SER A 2 -3.64 -23.45 11.47
C SER A 2 -4.52 -22.43 10.73
N TYR A 3 -5.48 -21.81 11.43
CA TYR A 3 -6.32 -20.76 10.84
C TYR A 3 -5.49 -19.55 10.35
N GLN A 4 -4.41 -19.22 11.06
CA GLN A 4 -3.45 -18.19 10.68
C GLN A 4 -2.72 -18.55 9.38
N GLU A 5 -2.22 -19.78 9.26
CA GLU A 5 -1.61 -20.28 8.01
C GLU A 5 -2.59 -20.18 6.85
N PHE A 6 -3.87 -20.53 7.08
CA PHE A 6 -4.91 -20.43 6.05
C PHE A 6 -5.10 -18.99 5.57
N ILE A 7 -5.21 -18.02 6.48
CA ILE A 7 -5.40 -16.61 6.09
C ILE A 7 -4.17 -16.08 5.34
N ILE A 8 -2.95 -16.39 5.81
CA ILE A 8 -1.71 -15.96 5.14
C ILE A 8 -1.64 -16.56 3.73
N ALA A 9 -1.92 -17.85 3.58
CA ALA A 9 -1.94 -18.51 2.28
C ALA A 9 -3.00 -17.90 1.34
N PHE A 10 -4.19 -17.62 1.87
CA PHE A 10 -5.28 -16.99 1.13
C PHE A 10 -4.93 -15.56 0.68
N GLU A 11 -4.36 -14.75 1.57
CA GLU A 11 -3.90 -13.39 1.24
C GLU A 11 -2.81 -13.43 0.17
N THR A 12 -1.82 -14.31 0.33
CA THR A 12 -0.72 -14.44 -0.64
C THR A 12 -1.25 -14.81 -2.01
N LEU A 13 -2.25 -15.70 -2.09
CA LEU A 13 -2.91 -16.09 -3.33
C LEU A 13 -3.60 -14.89 -4.00
N ILE A 14 -4.38 -14.11 -3.25
CA ILE A 14 -5.12 -12.96 -3.78
C ILE A 14 -4.18 -11.84 -4.20
N SER A 15 -3.20 -11.51 -3.37
CA SER A 15 -2.16 -10.53 -3.67
C SER A 15 -1.34 -10.94 -4.89
N GLY A 16 -0.97 -12.21 -4.99
CA GLY A 16 -0.31 -12.78 -6.16
C GLY A 16 -1.16 -12.69 -7.43
N PHE A 17 -2.46 -12.93 -7.32
CA PHE A 17 -3.39 -12.79 -8.45
C PHE A 17 -3.52 -11.34 -8.92
N ALA A 18 -3.64 -10.38 -7.99
CA ALA A 18 -3.66 -8.96 -8.31
C ALA A 18 -2.36 -8.50 -9.01
N ALA A 19 -1.20 -8.94 -8.49
CA ALA A 19 0.11 -8.67 -9.09
C ALA A 19 0.23 -9.28 -10.49
N ALA A 20 -0.18 -10.54 -10.67
CA ALA A 20 -0.15 -11.21 -11.97
C ALA A 20 -1.00 -10.47 -13.01
N ARG A 21 -2.21 -10.02 -12.65
CA ARG A 21 -3.07 -9.24 -13.55
C ARG A 21 -2.45 -7.90 -13.93
N PHE A 22 -1.74 -7.25 -13.01
CA PHE A 22 -0.99 -6.02 -13.24
C PHE A 22 0.16 -6.24 -14.24
N PHE A 23 0.97 -7.28 -14.04
CA PHE A 23 2.05 -7.62 -14.96
C PHE A 23 1.55 -8.06 -16.33
N GLN A 24 0.40 -8.74 -16.41
CA GLN A 24 -0.23 -9.07 -17.69
C GLN A 24 -0.55 -7.80 -18.49
N GLY A 25 -1.06 -6.75 -17.85
CA GLY A 25 -1.34 -5.47 -18.50
C GLY A 25 -0.08 -4.82 -19.10
N TRP A 26 1.02 -4.79 -18.35
CA TRP A 26 2.32 -4.37 -18.87
C TRP A 26 2.82 -5.28 -20.00
N GLY A 27 2.69 -6.60 -19.83
CA GLY A 27 3.09 -7.59 -20.83
C GLY A 27 2.37 -7.39 -22.16
N GLU A 28 1.07 -7.10 -22.14
CA GLU A 28 0.31 -6.76 -23.35
C GLU A 28 0.80 -5.47 -24.01
N MET A 29 1.06 -4.43 -23.21
CA MET A 29 1.61 -3.17 -23.72
C MET A 29 2.99 -3.34 -24.36
N ILE A 30 3.86 -4.16 -23.77
CA ILE A 30 5.20 -4.44 -24.29
C ILE A 30 5.11 -5.32 -25.56
N LYS A 31 4.28 -6.36 -25.53
CA LYS A 31 4.06 -7.29 -26.65
C LYS A 31 3.54 -6.56 -27.88
N TYR A 32 2.57 -5.67 -27.70
CA TYR A 32 1.97 -4.89 -28.78
C TYR A 32 2.44 -3.43 -28.81
N ARG A 33 3.70 -3.15 -28.42
CA ARG A 33 4.24 -1.78 -28.28
C ARG A 33 4.04 -0.87 -29.50
N ARG A 34 4.02 -1.42 -30.72
CA ARG A 34 3.78 -0.66 -31.96
C ARG A 34 2.31 -0.23 -32.16
N LYS A 35 1.38 -0.79 -31.38
CA LYS A 35 -0.06 -0.51 -31.41
C LYS A 35 -0.48 0.46 -30.32
N PHE A 36 0.38 0.72 -29.34
CA PHE A 36 0.14 1.69 -28.28
C PHE A 36 0.89 2.99 -28.56
N SER A 37 0.18 4.12 -28.60
CA SER A 37 0.83 5.43 -28.60
C SER A 37 1.31 5.73 -27.18
N TYR A 38 2.63 5.85 -27.01
CA TYR A 38 3.25 6.13 -25.71
C TYR A 38 2.75 7.44 -25.10
N TYR A 39 2.46 7.42 -23.80
CA TYR A 39 2.13 8.61 -23.03
C TYR A 39 2.74 8.50 -21.64
N TRP A 40 3.72 9.36 -21.35
CA TRP A 40 4.51 9.31 -20.13
C TRP A 40 3.67 9.41 -18.85
N GLY A 41 2.58 10.19 -18.86
CA GLY A 41 1.72 10.34 -17.67
C GLY A 41 1.01 9.05 -17.28
N HIS A 42 0.60 8.24 -18.27
CA HIS A 42 0.06 6.91 -18.04
C HIS A 42 1.14 5.98 -17.48
N THR A 43 2.30 5.93 -18.14
CA THR A 43 3.44 5.11 -17.71
C THR A 43 3.91 5.46 -16.30
N LEU A 44 4.00 6.75 -15.95
CA LEU A 44 4.36 7.19 -14.61
C LEU A 44 3.30 6.77 -13.58
N THR A 45 2.02 6.90 -13.91
CA THR A 45 0.93 6.49 -13.00
C THR A 45 0.93 4.99 -12.73
N THR A 46 1.15 4.17 -13.76
CA THR A 46 1.27 2.73 -13.59
C THR A 46 2.54 2.36 -12.82
N LEU A 47 3.66 3.04 -13.03
CA LEU A 47 4.86 2.85 -12.22
C LEU A 47 4.64 3.23 -10.74
N VAL A 48 3.95 4.33 -10.46
CA VAL A 48 3.59 4.71 -9.08
C VAL A 48 2.76 3.63 -8.42
N ALA A 49 1.71 3.12 -9.09
CA ALA A 49 0.92 2.02 -8.53
C ALA A 49 1.73 0.74 -8.34
N PHE A 50 2.70 0.45 -9.22
CA PHE A 50 3.61 -0.67 -9.05
C PHE A 50 4.48 -0.54 -7.80
N PHE A 51 5.06 0.62 -7.55
CA PHE A 51 5.83 0.86 -6.32
C PHE A 51 4.95 0.78 -5.07
N ILE A 52 3.75 1.33 -5.10
CA ILE A 52 2.80 1.19 -3.99
C ILE A 52 2.45 -0.30 -3.76
N LEU A 53 2.31 -1.11 -4.83
CA LEU A 53 2.08 -2.55 -4.72
C LEU A 53 3.27 -3.26 -4.06
N ILE A 54 4.51 -2.95 -4.45
CA ILE A 54 5.72 -3.49 -3.81
C ILE A 54 5.77 -3.09 -2.33
N GLN A 55 5.54 -1.82 -2.03
CA GLN A 55 5.56 -1.30 -0.66
C GLN A 55 4.52 -2.00 0.21
N GLN A 56 3.32 -2.20 -0.33
CA GLN A 56 2.25 -2.88 0.36
C GLN A 56 2.60 -4.34 0.63
N TRP A 57 3.15 -5.03 -0.37
CA TRP A 57 3.62 -6.41 -0.24
C TRP A 57 4.74 -6.52 0.81
N TRP A 58 5.73 -5.64 0.75
CA TRP A 58 6.83 -5.58 1.72
C TRP A 58 6.32 -5.32 3.14
N GLY A 59 5.41 -4.36 3.29
CA GLY A 59 4.81 -3.99 4.58
C GLY A 59 3.91 -5.07 5.18
N ALA A 60 3.55 -6.12 4.43
CA ALA A 60 2.77 -7.25 4.93
C ALA A 60 3.63 -8.28 5.70
N PHE A 61 4.91 -8.46 5.35
CA PHE A 61 5.78 -9.47 5.97
C PHE A 61 6.02 -9.27 7.47
N GLY A 62 6.03 -8.03 7.94
CA GLY A 62 6.26 -7.72 9.36
C GLY A 62 5.03 -7.89 10.26
N ARG A 63 3.87 -8.33 9.75
CA ARG A 63 2.59 -8.31 10.48
C ARG A 63 1.94 -9.67 10.82
N PRO A 64 2.66 -10.81 10.91
CA PRO A 64 2.01 -12.12 11.00
C PRO A 64 1.15 -12.32 12.25
N MET A 65 1.35 -11.56 13.33
CA MET A 65 0.64 -11.74 14.61
C MET A 65 -0.75 -11.07 14.68
N ALA A 66 -1.03 -10.03 13.89
CA ALA A 66 -2.27 -9.23 14.06
C ALA A 66 -3.46 -9.71 13.21
N ILE A 67 -3.23 -10.59 12.23
CA ILE A 67 -4.17 -10.89 11.14
C ILE A 67 -5.43 -11.66 11.59
N VAL A 68 -5.47 -12.18 12.82
CA VAL A 68 -6.41 -13.24 13.22
C VAL A 68 -7.38 -12.81 14.34
N HIS A 69 -7.37 -11.55 14.76
CA HIS A 69 -8.13 -11.14 15.95
C HIS A 69 -9.59 -10.78 15.65
N ASN A 70 -9.88 -10.17 14.50
CA ASN A 70 -11.23 -9.71 14.16
C ASN A 70 -11.54 -9.78 12.65
N ILE A 71 -12.83 -9.86 12.30
CA ILE A 71 -13.33 -9.81 10.91
C ILE A 71 -12.90 -8.52 10.19
N TRP A 72 -12.69 -7.43 10.94
CA TRP A 72 -12.20 -6.17 10.39
C TRP A 72 -10.74 -6.27 9.90
N ASP A 73 -9.88 -6.99 10.61
CA ASP A 73 -8.49 -7.23 10.20
C ASP A 73 -8.48 -7.96 8.86
N PHE A 74 -9.28 -9.02 8.76
CA PHE A 74 -9.47 -9.77 7.53
C PHE A 74 -10.03 -8.90 6.39
N THR A 75 -10.98 -8.02 6.70
CA THR A 75 -11.57 -7.10 5.71
C THR A 75 -10.53 -6.11 5.20
N PHE A 76 -9.75 -5.47 6.07
CA PHE A 76 -8.67 -4.57 5.66
C PHE A 76 -7.58 -5.29 4.86
N LEU A 77 -7.25 -6.52 5.26
CA LEU A 77 -6.29 -7.37 4.56
C LEU A 77 -6.75 -7.66 3.13
N LEU A 78 -8.03 -8.01 2.93
CA LEU A 78 -8.59 -8.36 1.63
C LEU A 78 -8.82 -7.14 0.71
N THR A 79 -9.21 -6.01 1.30
CA THR A 79 -9.66 -4.86 0.53
C THR A 79 -8.52 -4.22 -0.27
N ILE A 80 -7.31 -4.19 0.29
CA ILE A 80 -6.15 -3.60 -0.39
C ILE A 80 -5.79 -4.34 -1.69
N PRO A 81 -5.55 -5.66 -1.69
CA PRO A 81 -5.25 -6.38 -2.93
C PRO A 81 -6.45 -6.41 -3.89
N ALA A 82 -7.70 -6.37 -3.40
CA ALA A 82 -8.88 -6.20 -4.24
C ALA A 82 -8.85 -4.85 -5.00
N ILE A 83 -8.51 -3.75 -4.32
CA ILE A 83 -8.34 -2.44 -4.98
C ILE A 83 -7.24 -2.50 -6.03
N PHE A 84 -6.10 -3.14 -5.73
CA PHE A 84 -5.03 -3.31 -6.72
C PHE A 84 -5.46 -4.12 -7.93
N TYR A 85 -6.25 -5.17 -7.73
CA TYR A 85 -6.82 -5.93 -8.83
C TYR A 85 -7.69 -5.02 -9.72
N PHE A 86 -8.62 -4.25 -9.15
CA PHE A 86 -9.45 -3.34 -9.94
C PHE A 86 -8.65 -2.21 -10.60
N MET A 87 -7.65 -1.66 -9.92
CA MET A 87 -6.70 -0.73 -10.50
C MET A 87 -6.01 -1.34 -11.72
N SER A 88 -5.51 -2.58 -11.61
CA SER A 88 -4.86 -3.25 -12.73
C SER A 88 -5.79 -3.43 -13.93
N VAL A 89 -7.06 -3.77 -13.71
CA VAL A 89 -8.06 -3.89 -14.78
C VAL A 89 -8.30 -2.55 -15.48
N GLN A 90 -8.33 -1.44 -14.74
CA GLN A 90 -8.63 -0.12 -15.30
C GLN A 90 -7.40 0.62 -15.84
N PHE A 91 -6.22 0.32 -15.32
CA PHE A 91 -4.98 0.99 -15.70
C PHE A 91 -4.55 0.55 -17.10
N PHE A 92 -4.82 -0.69 -17.47
CA PHE A 92 -4.38 -1.24 -18.75
C PHE A 92 -5.55 -1.39 -19.73
N PRO A 93 -5.51 -0.72 -20.89
CA PRO A 93 -6.52 -0.91 -21.93
C PRO A 93 -6.47 -2.33 -22.51
N ASN A 94 -7.62 -2.99 -22.64
CA ASN A 94 -7.72 -4.29 -23.29
C ASN A 94 -7.44 -4.14 -24.80
N TYR A 95 -6.34 -4.74 -25.29
CA TYR A 95 -6.04 -4.74 -26.71
C TYR A 95 -6.98 -5.68 -27.48
N ARG A 96 -7.75 -5.13 -28.43
CA ARG A 96 -8.67 -5.88 -29.31
C ARG A 96 -8.34 -5.73 -30.80
N GLY A 97 -7.04 -5.64 -31.14
CA GLY A 97 -6.58 -5.53 -32.53
C GLY A 97 -6.52 -4.11 -33.09
N GLN A 98 -6.98 -3.10 -32.35
CA GLN A 98 -6.97 -1.69 -32.77
C GLN A 98 -5.81 -0.92 -32.12
N THR A 99 -5.34 0.14 -32.77
CA THR A 99 -4.36 1.05 -32.18
C THR A 99 -4.98 1.81 -31.02
N VAL A 100 -4.29 1.85 -29.89
CA VAL A 100 -4.77 2.50 -28.67
C VAL A 100 -3.91 3.73 -28.40
N VAL A 101 -4.55 4.89 -28.35
CA VAL A 101 -3.90 6.14 -27.96
C VAL A 101 -3.95 6.29 -26.45
N LEU A 102 -2.85 5.95 -25.74
CA LEU A 102 -2.83 5.92 -24.27
C LEU A 102 -3.17 7.28 -23.67
N ARG A 103 -2.78 8.39 -24.30
CA ARG A 103 -3.13 9.73 -23.84
C ARG A 103 -4.64 9.94 -23.73
N HIS A 104 -5.42 9.54 -24.74
CA HIS A 104 -6.87 9.70 -24.70
C HIS A 104 -7.51 8.76 -23.69
N TYR A 105 -7.03 7.50 -23.65
CA TYR A 105 -7.47 6.52 -22.67
C TYR A 105 -7.24 7.00 -21.23
N PHE A 106 -6.07 7.54 -20.95
CA PHE A 106 -5.69 8.08 -19.66
C PHE A 106 -6.58 9.24 -19.23
N GLN A 107 -6.76 10.22 -20.12
CA GLN A 107 -7.58 11.41 -19.83
C GLN A 107 -9.04 11.04 -19.56
N LYS A 108 -9.59 10.07 -20.30
CA LYS A 108 -10.95 9.58 -20.09
C LYS A 108 -11.13 8.90 -18.72
N ASN A 109 -10.09 8.20 -18.24
CA ASN A 109 -10.15 7.41 -17.00
C ASN A 109 -9.52 8.11 -15.79
N LEU A 110 -9.08 9.36 -15.94
CA LEU A 110 -8.28 10.07 -14.94
C LEU A 110 -8.96 10.14 -13.57
N ARG A 111 -10.26 10.45 -13.55
CA ARG A 111 -11.04 10.51 -12.31
C ARG A 111 -11.16 9.15 -11.64
N ILE A 112 -11.25 8.08 -12.44
CA ILE A 112 -11.32 6.71 -11.93
C ILE A 112 -9.98 6.32 -11.31
N TYR A 113 -8.85 6.74 -11.90
CA TYR A 113 -7.53 6.54 -11.28
C TYR A 113 -7.41 7.28 -9.96
N GLY A 114 -7.85 8.55 -9.93
CA GLY A 114 -7.94 9.33 -8.69
C GLY A 114 -8.79 8.63 -7.64
N LEU A 115 -9.95 8.08 -8.03
CA LEU A 115 -10.83 7.34 -7.13
C LEU A 115 -10.15 6.11 -6.53
N TYR A 116 -9.45 5.30 -7.32
CA TYR A 116 -8.77 4.13 -6.78
C TYR A 116 -7.62 4.49 -5.83
N PHE A 117 -6.82 5.50 -6.16
CA PHE A 117 -5.80 6.00 -5.24
C PHE A 117 -6.44 6.55 -3.96
N PHE A 118 -7.55 7.28 -4.07
CA PHE A 118 -8.28 7.80 -2.92
C PHE A 118 -8.76 6.66 -2.02
N LEU A 119 -9.43 5.65 -2.59
CA LEU A 119 -9.89 4.48 -1.84
C LEU A 119 -8.73 3.76 -1.16
N TYR A 120 -7.60 3.57 -1.85
CA TYR A 120 -6.40 2.97 -1.27
C TYR A 120 -5.90 3.75 -0.04
N PHE A 121 -5.64 5.06 -0.18
CA PHE A 121 -5.14 5.88 0.93
C PHE A 121 -6.17 6.06 2.04
N PHE A 122 -7.46 6.07 1.70
CA PHE A 122 -8.56 6.11 2.65
C PHE A 122 -8.58 4.86 3.53
N ILE A 123 -8.51 3.67 2.92
CA ILE A 123 -8.46 2.40 3.65
C ILE A 123 -7.20 2.30 4.52
N LEU A 124 -6.04 2.73 4.01
CA LEU A 124 -4.84 2.82 4.83
C LEU A 124 -5.01 3.73 6.04
N THR A 125 -5.70 4.87 5.88
CA THR A 125 -5.96 5.81 6.96
C THR A 125 -6.93 5.21 7.98
N MET A 126 -8.05 4.65 7.52
CA MET A 126 -9.04 3.96 8.37
C MET A 126 -8.39 2.82 9.17
N ARG A 127 -7.48 2.07 8.54
CA ARG A 127 -6.74 1.00 9.21
C ARG A 127 -5.87 1.53 10.37
N TYR A 128 -5.20 2.67 10.20
CA TYR A 128 -4.39 3.24 11.28
C TYR A 128 -5.25 3.80 12.42
N ILE A 129 -6.39 4.43 12.09
CA ILE A 129 -7.35 4.87 13.10
C ILE A 129 -7.88 3.66 13.88
N TYR A 130 -8.18 2.56 13.20
CA TYR A 130 -8.68 1.33 13.82
C TYR A 130 -7.68 0.71 14.82
N TYR A 131 -6.39 0.73 14.50
CA TYR A 131 -5.33 0.19 15.37
C TYR A 131 -4.74 1.24 16.34
N ASP A 132 -5.35 2.42 16.47
CA ASP A 132 -4.85 3.53 17.31
C ASP A 132 -3.36 3.84 17.09
N LEU A 133 -2.92 3.75 15.82
CA LEU A 133 -1.54 4.01 15.44
C LEU A 133 -1.31 5.52 15.32
N PRO A 134 -0.09 6.02 15.60
CA PRO A 134 0.22 7.44 15.50
C PRO A 134 -0.08 7.97 14.10
N MET A 135 -0.93 9.00 14.04
CA MET A 135 -1.31 9.65 12.77
C MET A 135 -0.30 10.71 12.31
N TRP A 136 0.52 11.22 13.23
CA TRP A 136 1.47 12.31 12.99
C TRP A 136 2.91 11.81 12.79
N ASP A 137 3.07 10.58 12.29
CA ASP A 137 4.35 10.05 11.84
C ASP A 137 4.59 10.37 10.35
N GLU A 138 5.81 10.13 9.87
CA GLU A 138 6.18 10.33 8.45
C GLU A 138 5.30 9.51 7.49
N ARG A 139 4.83 8.35 7.96
CA ARG A 139 3.89 7.48 7.22
C ARG A 139 2.51 8.10 7.16
N GLY A 140 2.08 8.80 8.20
CA GLY A 140 0.84 9.56 8.30
C GLY A 140 0.80 10.72 7.32
N LEU A 141 1.90 11.48 7.24
CA LEU A 141 2.03 12.56 6.27
C LEU A 141 1.89 12.06 4.83
N THR A 142 2.52 10.93 4.51
CA THR A 142 2.45 10.29 3.18
C THR A 142 1.02 9.88 2.84
N ARG A 143 0.26 9.34 3.80
CA ARG A 143 -1.16 8.97 3.62
C ARG A 143 -2.05 10.19 3.42
N ALA A 144 -1.87 11.22 4.25
CA ALA A 144 -2.63 12.46 4.16
C ALA A 144 -2.37 13.17 2.81
N ALA A 145 -1.10 13.26 2.39
CA ALA A 145 -0.74 13.79 1.08
C ALA A 145 -1.34 12.94 -0.05
N GLY A 146 -1.30 11.61 0.05
CA GLY A 146 -1.94 10.70 -0.90
C GLY A 146 -3.45 10.93 -1.05
N LEU A 147 -4.16 11.14 0.06
CA LEU A 147 -5.58 11.50 0.07
C LEU A 147 -5.84 12.84 -0.62
N VAL A 148 -5.06 13.87 -0.29
CA VAL A 148 -5.22 15.21 -0.89
C VAL A 148 -4.94 15.16 -2.39
N PHE A 149 -3.88 14.49 -2.83
CA PHE A 149 -3.51 14.38 -4.24
C PHE A 149 -4.53 13.57 -5.05
N SER A 150 -5.01 12.46 -4.50
CA SER A 150 -6.04 11.65 -5.15
C SER A 150 -7.36 12.39 -5.25
N LEU A 151 -7.77 13.12 -4.20
CA LEU A 151 -8.95 13.98 -4.23
C LEU A 151 -8.80 15.12 -5.25
N ALA A 152 -7.64 15.77 -5.28
CA ALA A 152 -7.34 16.79 -6.27
C ALA A 152 -7.41 16.24 -7.70
N MET A 153 -6.94 15.02 -7.96
CA MET A 153 -7.08 14.34 -9.25
C MET A 153 -8.53 14.07 -9.65
N ILE A 154 -9.41 13.75 -8.69
CA ILE A 154 -10.84 13.49 -8.96
C ILE A 154 -11.55 14.80 -9.36
N ILE A 155 -11.28 15.88 -8.64
CA ILE A 155 -11.98 17.16 -8.78
C ILE A 155 -11.47 17.94 -10.01
N THR A 156 -10.18 17.81 -10.31
CA THR A 156 -9.54 18.64 -11.31
C THR A 156 -9.82 18.19 -12.74
N ASN A 157 -10.21 19.14 -13.60
CA ASN A 157 -10.27 18.95 -15.06
C ASN A 157 -9.02 19.47 -15.79
N SER A 158 -8.16 20.23 -15.10
CA SER A 158 -6.93 20.78 -15.67
C SER A 158 -5.86 19.72 -15.84
N ARG A 159 -5.53 19.42 -17.10
CA ARG A 159 -4.47 18.48 -17.46
C ARG A 159 -3.12 18.80 -16.81
N ARG A 160 -2.72 20.07 -16.80
CA ARG A 160 -1.41 20.49 -16.27
C ARG A 160 -1.29 20.21 -14.78
N LEU A 161 -2.35 20.49 -14.02
CA LEU A 161 -2.36 20.25 -12.58
C LEU A 161 -2.26 18.75 -12.29
N THR A 162 -2.95 17.92 -13.06
CA THR A 162 -2.85 16.46 -12.91
C THR A 162 -1.45 15.93 -13.21
N GLU A 163 -0.79 16.42 -14.27
CA GLU A 163 0.60 16.07 -14.58
C GLU A 163 1.54 16.48 -13.43
N VAL A 164 1.35 17.67 -12.83
CA VAL A 164 2.11 18.12 -11.66
C VAL A 164 1.87 17.21 -10.45
N ILE A 165 0.61 16.88 -10.16
CA ILE A 165 0.26 15.98 -9.04
C ILE A 165 0.94 14.62 -9.21
N MET A 166 1.02 14.08 -10.44
CA MET A 166 1.67 12.80 -10.71
C MET A 166 3.19 12.83 -10.50
N VAL A 167 3.84 13.92 -10.89
CA VAL A 167 5.28 14.10 -10.64
C VAL A 167 5.55 14.20 -9.15
N ILE A 168 4.73 14.98 -8.43
CA ILE A 168 4.86 15.11 -6.97
C ILE A 168 4.59 13.78 -6.27
N SER A 169 3.51 13.07 -6.64
CA SER A 169 3.17 11.79 -6.01
C SER A 169 4.21 10.72 -6.32
N GLY A 170 4.75 10.66 -7.54
CA GLY A 170 5.85 9.77 -7.88
C GLY A 170 7.12 10.07 -7.09
N SER A 171 7.47 11.35 -6.94
CA SER A 171 8.61 11.78 -6.12
C SER A 171 8.42 11.42 -4.65
N MET A 172 7.21 11.58 -4.12
CA MET A 172 6.86 11.21 -2.75
C MET A 172 6.98 9.71 -2.51
N VAL A 173 6.56 8.88 -3.47
CA VAL A 173 6.74 7.43 -3.38
C VAL A 173 8.22 7.06 -3.38
N ILE A 174 9.05 7.65 -4.26
CA ILE A 174 10.49 7.41 -4.27
C ILE A 174 11.12 7.81 -2.94
N TRP A 175 10.78 9.00 -2.42
CA TRP A 175 11.25 9.47 -1.12
C TRP A 175 10.85 8.50 0.00
N PHE A 176 9.60 8.04 0.01
CA PHE A 176 9.12 7.08 0.99
C PHE A 176 9.92 5.76 0.95
N PHE A 177 10.23 5.26 -0.25
CA PHE A 177 11.08 4.08 -0.43
C PHE A 177 12.52 4.27 0.08
N SER A 178 13.03 5.51 0.09
CA SER A 178 14.38 5.80 0.59
C SER A 178 14.45 6.00 2.09
N VAL A 179 13.36 6.43 2.73
CA VAL A 179 13.31 6.75 4.16
C VAL A 179 12.84 5.57 5.00
N VAL A 180 11.96 4.73 4.45
CA VAL A 180 11.49 3.55 5.18
C VAL A 180 12.59 2.50 5.20
N GLU A 181 13.33 2.51 6.30
CA GLU A 181 14.18 1.39 6.69
C GLU A 181 13.32 0.11 6.77
N PRO A 182 13.86 -1.05 6.35
CA PRO A 182 13.18 -2.31 6.56
C PRO A 182 12.86 -2.43 8.05
N PRO A 183 11.67 -2.91 8.43
CA PRO A 183 11.36 -3.10 9.84
C PRO A 183 12.48 -3.93 10.46
N GLU A 184 13.24 -3.34 11.39
CA GLU A 184 14.17 -4.13 12.19
C GLU A 184 13.34 -5.23 12.83
N VAL A 185 13.82 -6.46 12.71
CA VAL A 185 13.17 -7.68 13.24
C VAL A 185 12.92 -7.58 14.76
N GLN A 186 13.39 -6.52 15.43
CA GLN A 186 13.32 -6.28 16.87
C GLN A 186 11.97 -5.74 17.38
N ASP A 187 11.11 -5.14 16.56
CA ASP A 187 9.78 -4.66 17.02
C ASP A 187 8.69 -5.75 17.05
N LEU A 188 9.05 -7.00 16.74
CA LEU A 188 8.14 -8.16 16.82
C LEU A 188 7.79 -8.59 18.26
N TYR A 189 8.32 -7.90 19.27
CA TYR A 189 7.96 -8.12 20.68
C TYR A 189 6.99 -7.02 21.14
N ILE A 190 5.76 -7.03 20.64
CA ILE A 190 4.65 -6.42 21.39
C ILE A 190 4.34 -7.41 22.52
N PRO A 191 4.64 -7.10 23.80
CA PRO A 191 4.29 -8.01 24.88
C PRO A 191 2.78 -8.24 24.85
N SER A 192 2.41 -9.52 24.82
CA SER A 192 1.01 -9.92 24.92
C SER A 192 0.37 -9.25 26.14
N PRO A 193 -0.86 -8.70 26.05
CA PRO A 193 -1.55 -8.17 27.21
C PRO A 193 -1.75 -9.31 28.20
N GLY A 194 -0.94 -9.34 29.26
CA GLY A 194 -0.96 -10.42 30.26
C GLY A 194 0.39 -11.07 30.57
N THR A 195 1.49 -10.69 29.90
CA THR A 195 2.82 -11.13 30.34
C THR A 195 3.22 -10.32 31.59
N PRO A 196 3.33 -10.92 32.79
CA PRO A 196 3.70 -10.17 33.98
C PRO A 196 5.10 -9.62 33.78
N THR A 197 5.24 -8.30 33.93
CA THR A 197 6.52 -7.65 34.08
C THR A 197 7.21 -8.30 35.27
N GLU A 198 8.15 -9.20 35.00
CA GLU A 198 8.94 -9.87 36.02
C GLU A 198 9.67 -8.79 36.82
N ILE A 199 9.20 -8.56 38.05
CA ILE A 199 9.72 -7.56 38.98
C ILE A 199 11.17 -7.95 39.28
N ARG A 200 12.08 -7.21 38.68
CA ARG A 200 13.52 -7.36 38.82
C ARG A 200 13.94 -6.96 40.24
N ARG A 201 14.07 -7.98 41.11
CA ARG A 201 14.94 -8.09 42.31
C ARG A 201 15.18 -6.81 43.12
N ASP A 202 14.36 -6.61 44.16
CA ASP A 202 14.84 -5.99 45.39
C ASP A 202 15.85 -6.94 46.04
N THR A 203 17.13 -6.58 45.90
CA THR A 203 18.22 -7.25 46.59
C THR A 203 18.40 -6.53 47.91
N THR A 204 17.59 -6.88 48.90
CA THR A 204 17.75 -6.43 50.29
C THR A 204 19.03 -7.07 50.84
N GLN A 205 20.13 -6.33 50.77
CA GLN A 205 21.39 -6.70 51.42
C GLN A 205 21.27 -6.35 52.92
N PRO A 206 21.50 -7.28 53.85
CA PRO A 206 21.35 -7.02 55.28
C PRO A 206 22.52 -6.17 55.79
N ALA A 207 22.20 -5.08 56.48
CA ALA A 207 23.17 -4.31 57.25
C ALA A 207 23.71 -5.16 58.40
N MET A 208 24.97 -5.60 58.29
CA MET A 208 25.73 -6.09 59.44
C MET A 208 26.01 -4.91 60.37
N GLN A 209 25.28 -4.84 61.47
CA GLN A 209 25.72 -4.17 62.69
C GLN A 209 26.52 -5.17 63.51
N ASN A 210 27.76 -4.84 63.84
CA ASN A 210 28.34 -5.14 65.15
C ASN A 210 29.47 -4.13 65.46
N PRO A 211 29.54 -3.60 66.69
CA PRO A 211 30.65 -2.79 67.18
C PRO A 211 31.94 -3.59 67.39
#